data_AF-A0A968WZZ9-F1
#
_entry.id   AF-A0A968WZZ9-F1
#
_cell.length_a   1.000
_cell.length_b   1.000
_cell.length_c   1.000
_cell.angle_alpha   90.00
_cell.angle_beta   90.00
_cell.angle_gamma   90.00
#
_symmetry.space_group_name_H-M   'P 1'
#
loop_
_entity.id
_entity.type
_entity.pdbx_description
1 polymer ?
#
loop_
_entity_poly.entity_id
_entity_poly.type
_entity_poly.pdbx_seq_one_letter_code
_entity_poly.pdbx_strand_id
1 'polypeptide(L)'
;MMIDKHHEPLTRLFLQHGAASYDKQLYLQAMLGKARWSFALEEGVLAFAQPHQELLQLNVQLLGTESAETHTWLWAWANQDSEIPKRLLKSAQDLRAFGEREGLPDFYTPQLPLSSKINGGRMAAIACGVARAACFFRVATPAGCCLC
;
A
#
# COMPACT_ATOMS: atom_id res chain seq x y z
N MET A 1 13.52 -28.05 8.61
CA MET A 1 12.62 -26.89 8.40
C MET A 1 13.48 -25.76 7.83
N MET A 2 13.46 -25.57 6.51
CA MET A 2 14.30 -24.56 5.87
C MET A 2 13.67 -23.18 6.10
N ILE A 3 14.37 -22.33 6.86
CA ILE A 3 13.99 -20.93 6.99
C ILE A 3 14.32 -20.29 5.65
N ASP A 4 13.27 -19.89 4.94
CA ASP A 4 13.35 -19.16 3.68
C ASP A 4 14.02 -17.79 3.93
N LYS A 5 15.35 -17.74 3.71
CA LYS A 5 16.23 -16.60 4.00
C LYS A 5 15.89 -15.34 3.19
N HIS A 6 15.12 -15.47 2.12
CA HIS A 6 14.83 -14.36 1.20
C HIS A 6 13.87 -13.31 1.77
N HIS A 7 13.04 -13.65 2.77
CA HIS A 7 12.02 -12.75 3.32
C HIS A 7 12.25 -12.36 4.79
N GLU A 8 13.38 -12.73 5.40
CA GLU A 8 13.74 -12.31 6.76
C GLU A 8 13.81 -10.78 6.88
N PRO A 9 14.40 -10.03 5.91
CA PRO A 9 14.43 -8.58 5.97
C PRO A 9 13.05 -7.92 5.87
N LEU A 10 12.17 -8.44 5.01
CA LEU A 10 10.80 -7.93 4.89
C LEU A 10 10.00 -8.15 6.18
N THR A 11 10.21 -9.31 6.82
CA THR A 11 9.61 -9.61 8.12
C THR A 11 10.08 -8.62 9.19
N ARG A 12 11.38 -8.28 9.20
CA ARG A 12 11.92 -7.27 10.12
C ARG A 12 11.30 -5.90 9.91
N LEU A 13 11.20 -5.43 8.65
CA LEU A 13 10.54 -4.15 8.34
C LEU A 13 9.09 -4.14 8.80
N PHE A 14 8.37 -5.25 8.59
CA PHE A 14 7.01 -5.40 9.09
C PHE A 14 6.94 -5.36 10.62
N LEU A 15 7.86 -6.00 11.33
CA LEU A 15 7.90 -5.93 12.80
C LEU A 15 8.23 -4.51 13.31
N GLN A 16 9.07 -3.78 12.59
CA GLN A 16 9.47 -2.41 12.94
C GLN A 16 8.34 -1.39 12.73
N HIS A 17 7.53 -1.57 11.69
CA HIS A 17 6.56 -0.56 11.24
C HIS A 17 5.10 -0.99 11.35
N GLY A 18 4.84 -2.29 11.33
CA GLY A 18 3.51 -2.85 11.16
C GLY A 18 2.53 -2.41 12.24
N ALA A 19 2.91 -2.52 13.52
CA ALA A 19 2.04 -2.15 14.63
C ALA A 19 1.57 -0.68 14.54
N ALA A 20 2.51 0.26 14.43
CA ALA A 20 2.18 1.69 14.32
C ALA A 20 1.37 2.01 13.05
N SER A 21 1.67 1.34 11.93
CA SER A 21 0.91 1.50 10.69
C SER A 21 -0.52 0.96 10.80
N TYR A 22 -0.72 -0.19 11.47
CA TYR A 22 -2.07 -0.72 11.71
C TYR A 22 -2.86 0.11 12.71
N ASP A 23 -2.22 0.67 13.74
CA ASP A 23 -2.90 1.60 14.66
C ASP A 23 -3.45 2.82 13.90
N LYS A 24 -2.67 3.36 12.96
CA LYS A 24 -3.14 4.43 12.05
C LYS A 24 -4.31 3.98 11.19
N GLN A 25 -4.26 2.77 10.65
CA GLN A 25 -5.34 2.21 9.85
C GLN A 25 -6.63 2.02 10.68
N LEU A 26 -6.51 1.50 11.90
CA LEU A 26 -7.63 1.29 12.81
C LEU A 26 -8.25 2.62 13.25
N TYR A 27 -7.41 3.62 13.56
CA TYR A 27 -7.88 4.97 13.88
C TYR A 27 -8.64 5.58 12.71
N LEU A 28 -8.09 5.50 11.50
CA LEU A 28 -8.76 5.97 10.28
C LEU A 28 -10.11 5.26 10.08
N GLN A 29 -10.16 3.93 10.22
CA GLN A 29 -11.40 3.16 10.10
C GLN A 29 -12.44 3.56 11.17
N ALA A 30 -12.01 3.77 12.41
CA ALA A 30 -12.90 4.20 13.50
C ALA A 30 -13.47 5.60 13.24
N MET A 31 -12.66 6.53 12.72
CA MET A 31 -13.08 7.88 12.37
C MET A 31 -14.04 7.90 11.18
N LEU A 32 -13.80 7.06 10.18
CA LEU A 32 -14.58 7.02 8.95
C LEU A 32 -15.88 6.21 9.09
N GLY A 33 -15.93 5.21 9.96
CA GLY A 33 -17.10 4.36 10.15
C GLY A 33 -17.64 3.79 8.84
N LYS A 34 -18.86 4.19 8.46
CA LYS A 34 -19.54 3.78 7.21
C LYS A 34 -19.48 4.86 6.11
N ALA A 35 -18.50 5.76 6.16
CA ALA A 35 -18.31 6.78 5.15
C ALA A 35 -18.29 6.16 3.75
N ARG A 36 -18.99 6.82 2.82
CA ARG A 36 -18.81 6.54 1.40
C ARG A 36 -17.48 7.14 1.00
N TRP A 37 -16.71 6.40 0.21
CA TRP A 37 -15.43 6.87 -0.29
C TRP A 37 -15.43 6.92 -1.82
N SER A 38 -14.64 7.83 -2.37
CA SER A 38 -14.31 7.89 -3.78
C SER A 38 -12.83 8.19 -3.95
N PHE A 39 -12.25 7.70 -5.05
CA PHE A 39 -10.86 7.99 -5.40
C PHE A 39 -10.82 8.67 -6.76
N ALA A 40 -10.39 9.93 -6.78
CA ALA A 40 -10.15 10.69 -8.00
C ALA A 40 -8.70 10.42 -8.44
N LEU A 41 -8.50 9.44 -9.32
CA LEU A 41 -7.18 9.05 -9.81
C LEU A 41 -6.43 10.23 -10.44
N GLU A 42 -7.11 11.04 -11.25
CA GLU A 42 -6.51 12.19 -11.91
C GLU A 42 -6.09 13.31 -10.98
N GLU A 43 -6.56 13.31 -9.74
CA GLU A 43 -6.20 14.29 -8.71
C GLU A 43 -5.24 13.67 -7.68
N GLY A 44 -5.35 12.37 -7.43
CA GLY A 44 -4.66 11.69 -6.35
C GLY A 44 -5.34 11.87 -5.01
N VAL A 45 -6.67 12.08 -5.03
CA VAL A 45 -7.45 12.42 -3.84
C VAL A 45 -8.39 11.28 -3.49
N LEU A 46 -8.24 10.77 -2.27
CA LEU A 46 -9.19 9.88 -1.62
C LEU A 46 -10.12 10.72 -0.76
N ALA A 47 -11.41 10.73 -1.10
CA ALA A 47 -12.42 11.54 -0.43
C ALA A 47 -13.38 10.65 0.36
N PHE A 48 -13.74 11.08 1.56
CA PHE A 48 -14.70 10.41 2.44
C PHE A 48 -15.85 11.35 2.76
N ALA A 49 -17.06 10.90 2.44
CA ALA A 49 -18.30 11.63 2.70
C ALA A 49 -19.15 10.91 3.74
N GLN A 50 -19.53 11.63 4.80
CA GLN A 50 -20.51 11.21 5.79
C GLN A 50 -21.66 12.22 5.86
N PRO A 51 -22.90 11.78 6.11
CA PRO A 51 -24.00 12.70 6.37
C PRO A 51 -23.66 13.63 7.53
N HIS A 52 -23.89 14.93 7.35
CA HIS A 52 -23.69 15.96 8.39
C HIS A 52 -22.25 16.12 8.90
N GLN A 53 -21.25 15.69 8.13
CA GLN A 53 -19.84 15.96 8.41
C GLN A 53 -19.17 16.64 7.22
N GLU A 54 -18.07 17.34 7.48
CA GLU A 54 -17.23 17.89 6.42
C GLU A 54 -16.60 16.76 5.59
N LEU A 55 -16.39 17.05 4.31
CA LEU A 55 -15.71 16.14 3.39
C LEU A 55 -14.24 16.01 3.81
N LEU A 56 -13.80 14.82 4.19
CA LEU A 56 -12.39 14.54 4.41
C LEU A 56 -11.73 14.17 3.09
N GLN A 57 -10.70 14.91 2.71
CA GLN A 57 -9.89 14.62 1.51
C GLN A 57 -8.45 14.34 1.91
N LEU A 58 -7.90 13.24 1.40
CA LEU A 58 -6.52 12.84 1.62
C LEU A 58 -5.81 12.76 0.26
N ASN A 59 -4.66 13.42 0.17
CA ASN A 59 -3.73 13.17 -0.93
C ASN A 59 -3.06 11.83 -0.69
N VAL A 60 -3.04 10.97 -1.71
CA VAL A 60 -2.53 9.61 -1.59
C VAL A 60 -1.49 9.30 -2.67
N GLN A 61 -0.68 8.29 -2.40
CA GLN A 61 0.21 7.65 -3.35
C GLN A 61 -0.24 6.21 -3.59
N LEU A 62 -0.14 5.77 -4.84
CA LEU A 62 -0.46 4.40 -5.24
C LEU A 62 0.73 3.50 -4.95
N LEU A 63 0.50 2.40 -4.23
CA LEU A 63 1.54 1.42 -3.91
C LEU A 63 1.51 0.24 -4.87
N GLY A 64 0.34 -0.36 -5.07
CA GLY A 64 0.19 -1.56 -5.89
C GLY A 64 -1.17 -2.19 -5.73
N THR A 65 -1.33 -3.31 -6.44
CA THR A 65 -2.57 -4.07 -6.54
C THR A 65 -2.36 -5.51 -6.10
N GLU A 66 -3.21 -5.99 -5.21
CA GLU A 66 -3.33 -7.39 -4.85
C GLU A 66 -4.44 -8.04 -5.69
N SER A 67 -4.07 -8.99 -6.54
CA SER A 67 -5.01 -9.72 -7.38
C SER A 67 -5.35 -11.06 -6.74
N ALA A 68 -6.63 -11.26 -6.40
CA ALA A 68 -7.12 -12.55 -5.93
C ALA A 68 -7.13 -13.60 -7.06
N GLU A 69 -7.31 -13.17 -8.32
CA GLU A 69 -7.35 -14.05 -9.49
C GLU A 69 -5.98 -14.62 -9.83
N THR A 70 -4.96 -13.77 -9.92
CA THR A 70 -3.60 -14.20 -10.26
C THR A 70 -2.78 -14.60 -9.05
N HIS A 71 -3.29 -14.39 -7.83
CA HIS A 71 -2.57 -14.60 -6.58
C HIS A 71 -1.23 -13.85 -6.52
N THR A 72 -1.23 -12.59 -6.99
CA THR A 72 -0.02 -11.76 -7.01
C THR A 72 -0.22 -10.38 -6.39
N TRP A 73 0.89 -9.81 -5.91
CA TRP A 73 1.07 -8.38 -5.69
C TRP A 73 1.79 -7.79 -6.91
N LEU A 74 1.23 -6.75 -7.51
CA LEU A 74 1.84 -5.97 -8.59
C LEU A 74 2.11 -4.55 -8.09
N TRP A 75 3.36 -4.10 -8.17
CA TRP A 75 3.71 -2.73 -7.79
C TRP A 75 3.12 -1.71 -8.76
N ALA A 76 2.66 -0.57 -8.25
CA ALA A 76 2.09 0.49 -9.07
C ALA A 76 3.09 1.05 -10.10
N TRP A 77 4.39 1.13 -9.75
CA TRP A 77 5.44 1.56 -10.68
C TRP A 77 5.66 0.57 -11.84
N ALA A 78 5.22 -0.68 -11.70
CA ALA A 78 5.33 -1.73 -12.69
C ALA A 78 4.07 -1.92 -13.53
N ASN A 79 2.96 -1.29 -13.15
CA ASN A 79 1.67 -1.45 -13.81
C ASN A 79 1.58 -0.57 -15.06
N GLN A 80 2.20 -1.04 -16.15
CA GLN A 80 2.30 -0.30 -17.42
C GLN A 80 0.99 -0.20 -18.17
N ASP A 81 0.06 -1.14 -17.93
CA ASP A 81 -1.26 -1.16 -18.58
C ASP A 81 -2.22 -0.14 -17.99
N SER A 82 -1.88 0.44 -16.84
CA SER A 82 -2.67 1.48 -16.18
C SER A 82 -2.11 2.87 -16.48
N GLU A 83 -2.99 3.81 -16.87
CA GLU A 83 -2.64 5.22 -17.09
C GLU A 83 -2.45 5.97 -15.75
N ILE A 84 -1.63 5.42 -14.84
CA ILE A 84 -1.40 6.02 -13.53
C ILE A 84 -0.56 7.29 -13.70
N PRO A 85 -1.01 8.46 -13.23
CA PRO A 85 -0.20 9.67 -13.26
C PRO A 85 1.10 9.47 -12.48
N LYS A 86 2.24 9.78 -13.10
CA LYS A 86 3.59 9.57 -12.50
C LYS A 86 3.75 10.17 -11.10
N ARG A 87 3.06 11.28 -10.83
CA ARG A 87 3.08 11.97 -9.52
C ARG A 87 2.45 11.15 -8.37
N LEU A 88 1.67 10.12 -8.68
CA LEU A 88 1.08 9.20 -7.69
C LEU A 88 1.97 7.98 -7.42
N LEU A 89 3.07 7.84 -8.15
CA LEU A 89 3.99 6.70 -8.02
C LEU A 89 5.15 6.98 -7.06
N LYS A 90 5.20 8.17 -6.43
CA LYS A 90 6.39 8.60 -5.68
C LYS A 90 6.71 7.63 -4.55
N SER A 91 5.73 7.27 -3.71
CA SER A 91 5.96 6.30 -2.63
C SER A 91 6.43 4.94 -3.17
N ALA A 92 5.78 4.40 -4.20
CA ALA A 92 6.17 3.12 -4.78
C ALA A 92 7.59 3.16 -5.37
N GLN A 93 7.98 4.27 -6.01
CA GLN A 93 9.33 4.49 -6.54
C GLN A 93 10.36 4.67 -5.42
N ASP A 94 10.03 5.39 -4.35
CA ASP A 94 10.92 5.58 -3.20
C ASP A 94 11.20 4.23 -2.50
N LEU A 95 10.18 3.38 -2.37
CA LEU A 95 10.31 2.01 -1.85
C LEU A 95 11.15 1.13 -2.78
N ARG A 96 10.95 1.23 -4.10
CA ARG A 96 11.79 0.53 -5.08
C ARG A 96 13.26 0.93 -4.92
N ALA A 97 13.55 2.24 -4.91
CA ALA A 97 14.90 2.75 -4.74
C ALA A 97 15.50 2.36 -3.38
N PHE A 98 14.69 2.33 -2.32
CA PHE A 98 15.09 1.81 -1.02
C PHE A 98 15.49 0.33 -1.11
N GLY A 99 14.66 -0.52 -1.72
CA GLY A 99 14.99 -1.92 -1.87
C GLY A 99 16.21 -2.18 -2.75
N GLU A 100 16.39 -1.41 -3.82
CA GLU A 100 17.60 -1.49 -4.66
C GLU A 100 18.87 -1.18 -3.85
N ARG A 101 18.82 -0.16 -2.98
CA ARG A 101 19.95 0.20 -2.10
C ARG A 101 20.24 -0.84 -1.02
N GLU A 102 19.19 -1.41 -0.44
CA GLU A 102 19.29 -2.36 0.68
C GLU A 102 19.39 -3.83 0.23
N GLY A 103 19.34 -4.11 -1.07
CA GLY A 103 19.37 -5.48 -1.61
C GLY A 103 18.10 -6.30 -1.30
N LEU A 104 16.93 -5.64 -1.30
CA LEU A 104 15.63 -6.21 -0.95
C LEU A 104 14.76 -6.42 -2.20
N PRO A 105 14.81 -7.59 -2.85
CA PRO A 105 14.10 -7.85 -4.10
C PRO A 105 12.58 -7.69 -4.01
N ASP A 106 12.00 -7.82 -2.82
CA ASP A 106 10.57 -7.63 -2.58
C ASP A 106 10.06 -6.22 -2.99
N PHE A 107 10.94 -5.21 -3.09
CA PHE A 107 10.55 -3.85 -3.48
C PHE A 107 10.88 -3.48 -4.93
N TYR A 108 11.74 -4.21 -5.61
CA TYR A 108 12.13 -3.93 -7.00
C TYR A 108 11.82 -5.07 -7.99
N THR A 109 11.26 -6.18 -7.51
CA THR A 109 10.64 -7.19 -8.37
C THR A 109 9.24 -6.69 -8.76
N PRO A 110 8.92 -6.54 -10.05
CA PRO A 110 7.65 -5.96 -10.52
C PRO A 110 6.39 -6.58 -9.91
N GLN A 111 6.37 -7.92 -9.88
CA GLN A 111 5.24 -8.73 -9.45
C GLN A 111 5.74 -9.85 -8.56
N LEU A 112 5.04 -10.10 -7.46
CA LEU A 112 5.40 -11.09 -6.45
C LEU A 112 4.23 -12.02 -6.18
N PRO A 113 4.46 -13.32 -5.96
CA PRO A 113 3.41 -14.23 -5.52
C PRO A 113 2.95 -13.85 -4.12
N LEU A 114 1.63 -13.91 -3.88
CA LEU A 114 1.09 -13.68 -2.55
C LEU A 114 1.51 -14.79 -1.60
N SER A 115 1.74 -14.40 -0.34
CA SER A 115 2.09 -15.30 0.74
C SER A 115 1.67 -14.70 2.09
N SER A 116 1.91 -15.42 3.17
CA SER A 116 1.73 -14.86 4.52
C SER A 116 2.60 -13.63 4.78
N LYS A 117 3.73 -13.48 4.05
CA LYS A 117 4.67 -12.36 4.17
C LYS A 117 4.42 -11.25 3.14
N ILE A 118 3.92 -11.61 1.96
CA ILE A 118 3.63 -10.69 0.85
C ILE A 118 2.13 -10.65 0.61
N ASN A 119 1.50 -9.57 1.05
CA ASN A 119 0.11 -9.22 0.75
C ASN A 119 -0.07 -7.71 0.92
N GLY A 120 -1.10 -7.14 0.31
CA GLY A 120 -1.36 -5.70 0.27
C GLY A 120 -1.43 -5.07 1.66
N GLY A 121 -1.96 -5.78 2.66
CA GLY A 121 -1.94 -5.31 4.05
C GLY A 121 -0.53 -5.10 4.59
N ARG A 122 0.34 -6.12 4.48
CA ARG A 122 1.72 -6.03 4.97
C ARG A 122 2.55 -5.05 4.14
N MET A 123 2.41 -5.07 2.81
CA MET A 123 3.12 -4.16 1.92
C MET A 123 2.75 -2.70 2.20
N ALA A 124 1.47 -2.39 2.37
CA ALA A 124 1.00 -1.06 2.71
C ALA A 124 1.45 -0.61 4.12
N ALA A 125 1.43 -1.52 5.10
CA ALA A 125 1.89 -1.21 6.45
C ALA A 125 3.39 -0.88 6.50
N ILE A 126 4.23 -1.64 5.77
CA ILE A 126 5.65 -1.36 5.64
C ILE A 126 5.86 -0.02 4.93
N ALA A 127 5.19 0.19 3.79
CA ALA A 127 5.30 1.42 3.03
C ALA A 127 4.90 2.66 3.85
N CYS A 128 3.80 2.59 4.60
CA CYS A 128 3.36 3.65 5.51
C CYS A 128 4.42 3.98 6.57
N GLY A 129 5.11 2.97 7.11
CA GLY A 129 6.19 3.19 8.07
C GLY A 129 7.44 3.81 7.45
N VAL A 130 7.91 3.25 6.34
CA VAL A 130 9.11 3.70 5.62
C VAL A 130 8.93 5.12 5.09
N ALA A 131 7.77 5.41 4.50
CA ALA A 131 7.43 6.74 3.98
C ALA A 131 6.99 7.73 5.06
N ARG A 132 6.86 7.28 6.32
CA ARG A 132 6.32 8.07 7.45
C ARG A 132 4.93 8.67 7.14
N ALA A 133 4.12 7.94 6.39
CA ALA A 133 2.77 8.36 6.00
C ALA A 133 1.84 8.45 7.21
N ALA A 134 0.78 9.25 7.09
CA ALA A 134 -0.21 9.43 8.15
C ALA A 134 -1.06 8.16 8.37
N CYS A 135 -1.35 7.42 7.29
CA CYS A 135 -2.11 6.18 7.30
C CYS A 135 -1.88 5.41 5.98
N PHE A 136 -2.50 4.25 5.84
CA PHE A 136 -2.68 3.61 4.55
C PHE A 136 -4.14 3.15 4.39
N PHE A 137 -4.60 3.05 3.15
CA PHE A 137 -5.95 2.63 2.82
C PHE A 137 -5.91 1.48 1.83
N ARG A 138 -6.77 0.47 2.03
CA ARG A 138 -6.91 -0.66 1.12
C ARG A 138 -8.31 -0.67 0.54
N VAL A 139 -8.36 -0.59 -0.79
CA VAL A 139 -9.59 -0.64 -1.57
C VAL A 139 -9.99 -2.11 -1.74
N ALA A 140 -11.19 -2.45 -1.28
CA ALA A 140 -11.76 -3.79 -1.46
C ALA A 140 -12.37 -3.94 -2.86
N THR A 141 -11.52 -4.08 -3.87
CA THR A 141 -11.88 -4.47 -5.25
C THR A 141 -11.31 -5.84 -5.58
N PRO A 142 -11.79 -6.56 -6.62
CA PRO A 142 -11.18 -7.83 -7.06
C PRO A 142 -9.68 -7.74 -7.35
N ALA A 143 -9.20 -6.56 -7.78
CA ALA A 143 -7.79 -6.24 -8.00
C ALA A 143 -7.12 -5.48 -6.83
N GLY A 144 -7.81 -5.36 -5.68
CA GLY A 144 -7.35 -4.76 -4.41
C GLY A 144 -6.25 -3.70 -4.47
N CYS A 145 -6.59 -2.40 -4.52
CA CYS A 145 -5.57 -1.34 -4.54
C CYS A 145 -5.14 -0.91 -3.13
N CYS A 146 -3.83 -0.67 -2.93
CA CYS A 146 -3.28 -0.11 -1.69
C CYS A 146 -2.72 1.30 -1.91
N LEU A 147 -3.03 2.19 -0.96
CA LEU A 147 -2.68 3.61 -0.95
C LEU A 147 -1.96 3.99 0.34
N CYS A 148 -0.99 4.91 0.32
CA CYS A 148 -0.41 5.53 1.53
C CYS A 148 -0.25 7.04 1.41
#